data_AF-A0A5N6Q8Q3-F1
#
_entry.id   AF-A0A5N6Q8Q3-F1
#
_cell.length_a   1.000
_cell.length_b   1.000
_cell.length_c   1.000
_cell.angle_alpha   90.00
_cell.angle_beta   90.00
_cell.angle_gamma   90.00
#
_symmetry.space_group_name_H-M   'P 1'
#
loop_
_entity.id
_entity.type
_entity.pdbx_description
1 polymer ?
#
loop_
_entity_poly.entity_id
_entity_poly.type
_entity_poly.pdbx_seq_one_letter_code
_entity_poly.pdbx_strand_id
1 'polypeptide(L)'
;MISNDFSAVQPDKYTYTFVLKACTMLLDIEKGILLHEEIAKKGLEYDVFIGTGLIDMYCKCGHLVHARQVFDKMPDRDVAVWNAMLSGLSQSSDCAHAVEFFCSMQLLGGVEPNTVSLLNLFPSIHKLSSVRLCKCVHGYVTRRNFPHTVVNGLIDVYLKCKRTDIAYQVFELMQEPDDVSWGTLMAGFALNGCHYEVLELFDQIKNNNLNVNMVSVVSALSAAGETKDLVKGK
;
A
#
# COMPACT_ATOMS: atom_id res chain seq x y z
N MET A 1 -43.76 -33.21 -21.56
CA MET A 1 -43.45 -32.23 -20.49
C MET A 1 -42.16 -32.68 -19.85
N ILE A 2 -41.03 -32.11 -20.27
CA ILE A 2 -39.74 -32.34 -19.61
C ILE A 2 -39.67 -31.28 -18.51
N SER A 3 -39.75 -31.73 -17.26
CA SER A 3 -39.54 -30.91 -16.08
C SER A 3 -38.09 -30.40 -16.08
N ASN A 4 -37.90 -29.13 -16.46
CA ASN A 4 -36.68 -28.40 -16.17
C ASN A 4 -36.60 -28.14 -14.67
N ASP A 5 -36.18 -29.15 -13.92
CA ASP A 5 -35.79 -28.98 -12.52
C ASP A 5 -34.30 -28.65 -12.47
N PHE A 6 -33.96 -27.44 -12.93
CA PHE A 6 -32.72 -26.81 -12.50
C PHE A 6 -32.97 -26.36 -11.06
N SER A 7 -32.69 -27.22 -10.09
CA SER A 7 -32.56 -26.78 -8.71
C SER A 7 -31.55 -25.63 -8.73
N ALA A 8 -31.99 -24.41 -8.46
CA ALA A 8 -31.14 -23.23 -8.50
C ALA A 8 -29.93 -23.48 -7.58
N VAL A 9 -28.74 -23.58 -8.18
CA VAL A 9 -27.51 -23.77 -7.42
C VAL A 9 -27.36 -22.57 -6.50
N GLN A 10 -27.43 -22.81 -5.20
CA GLN A 10 -27.36 -21.74 -4.21
C GLN A 10 -25.95 -21.13 -4.23
N PRO A 11 -25.83 -19.79 -4.34
CA PRO A 11 -24.54 -19.13 -4.23
C PRO A 11 -23.88 -19.48 -2.90
N ASP A 12 -22.65 -20.00 -2.99
CA ASP A 12 -21.77 -20.24 -1.85
C ASP A 12 -20.89 -19.02 -1.57
N LYS A 13 -20.05 -19.10 -0.53
CA LYS A 13 -19.14 -18.01 -0.17
C LYS A 13 -18.21 -17.60 -1.32
N TYR A 14 -17.72 -18.54 -2.12
CA TYR A 14 -16.83 -18.22 -3.24
C TYR A 14 -17.56 -17.44 -4.32
N THR A 15 -18.81 -17.81 -4.62
CA THR A 15 -19.68 -17.07 -5.54
C THR A 15 -19.79 -15.61 -5.13
N TYR A 16 -20.07 -15.32 -3.86
CA TYR A 16 -20.16 -13.96 -3.34
C TYR A 16 -18.85 -13.18 -3.47
N THR A 17 -17.69 -13.81 -3.26
CA THR A 17 -16.40 -13.12 -3.43
C THR A 17 -16.16 -12.63 -4.86
N PHE A 18 -16.58 -13.40 -5.87
CA PHE A 18 -16.45 -12.98 -7.27
C PHE A 18 -17.37 -11.82 -7.60
N VAL A 19 -18.62 -11.85 -7.12
CA VAL A 19 -19.57 -10.76 -7.34
C VAL A 19 -19.14 -9.49 -6.60
N LEU A 20 -18.64 -9.61 -5.36
CA LEU A 20 -18.06 -8.49 -4.62
C LEU A 20 -16.90 -7.84 -5.39
N LYS A 21 -16.01 -8.65 -5.95
CA LYS A 21 -14.90 -8.16 -6.78
C LYS A 21 -15.40 -7.43 -8.02
N ALA A 22 -16.44 -7.93 -8.68
CA ALA A 22 -17.06 -7.26 -9.83
C ALA A 22 -17.67 -5.90 -9.43
N CYS A 23 -18.44 -5.83 -8.34
CA CYS A 23 -18.97 -4.57 -7.80
C CYS A 23 -17.86 -3.57 -7.48
N THR A 24 -16.78 -4.06 -6.87
CA THR A 24 -15.60 -3.27 -6.53
C THR A 24 -14.92 -2.68 -7.77
N MET A 25 -14.72 -3.49 -8.82
CA MET A 25 -14.09 -3.04 -10.06
C MET A 25 -14.96 -2.06 -10.85
N LEU A 26 -16.27 -2.20 -10.76
CA LEU A 26 -17.24 -1.32 -11.42
C LEU A 26 -17.61 -0.08 -10.58
N LEU A 27 -17.14 -0.02 -9.33
CA LEU A 27 -17.55 1.00 -8.34
C LEU A 27 -19.08 1.07 -8.18
N ASP A 28 -19.76 -0.06 -8.32
CA ASP A 28 -21.22 -0.17 -8.31
C ASP A 28 -21.70 -0.41 -6.87
N ILE A 29 -21.83 0.70 -6.12
CA ILE A 29 -22.22 0.65 -4.71
C ILE A 29 -23.65 0.15 -4.51
N GLU A 30 -24.58 0.48 -5.42
CA GLU A 30 -25.97 0.08 -5.31
C GLU A 30 -26.10 -1.45 -5.32
N LYS A 31 -25.44 -2.11 -6.28
CA LYS A 31 -25.38 -3.58 -6.30
C LYS A 31 -24.58 -4.14 -5.13
N GLY A 32 -23.52 -3.45 -4.70
CA GLY A 32 -22.75 -3.83 -3.53
C GLY A 32 -23.59 -3.90 -2.25
N ILE A 33 -24.49 -2.94 -2.03
CA ILE A 33 -25.41 -2.90 -0.89
C ILE A 33 -26.42 -4.05 -0.97
N LEU A 34 -27.07 -4.26 -2.12
CA LEU A 34 -28.01 -5.37 -2.30
C LEU A 34 -27.32 -6.73 -2.06
N LEU A 35 -26.08 -6.89 -2.53
CA LEU A 35 -25.30 -8.09 -2.30
C LEU A 35 -24.97 -8.27 -0.82
N HIS A 36 -24.61 -7.20 -0.12
CA HIS A 36 -24.35 -7.23 1.31
C HIS A 36 -25.60 -7.63 2.10
N GLU A 37 -26.79 -7.13 1.75
CA GLU A 37 -28.04 -7.56 2.38
C GLU A 37 -28.29 -9.07 2.21
N GLU A 38 -28.05 -9.62 1.02
CA GLU A 38 -28.15 -11.06 0.76
C GLU A 38 -27.11 -11.88 1.55
N ILE A 39 -25.87 -11.38 1.65
CA ILE A 39 -24.80 -11.98 2.46
C ILE A 39 -25.18 -11.98 3.95
N ALA A 40 -25.74 -10.87 4.44
CA ALA A 40 -26.18 -10.70 5.82
C ALA A 40 -27.33 -11.64 6.18
N LYS A 41 -28.33 -11.81 5.29
CA LYS A 41 -29.42 -12.79 5.47
C LYS A 41 -28.92 -14.23 5.64
N LYS A 42 -27.77 -14.55 5.04
CA LYS A 42 -27.11 -15.86 5.16
C LYS A 42 -26.12 -15.96 6.32
N GLY A 43 -25.93 -14.88 7.08
CA GLY A 43 -24.94 -14.82 8.17
C GLY A 43 -23.48 -14.90 7.69
N LEU A 44 -23.23 -14.69 6.40
CA LEU A 44 -21.89 -14.80 5.82
C LEU A 44 -21.05 -13.53 6.04
N GLU A 45 -21.64 -12.43 6.51
CA GLU A 45 -20.94 -11.17 6.81
C GLU A 45 -19.90 -11.30 7.93
N TYR A 46 -20.00 -12.34 8.77
CA TYR A 46 -19.06 -12.63 9.86
C TYR A 46 -17.87 -13.49 9.42
N ASP A 47 -17.91 -14.10 8.23
CA ASP A 47 -16.79 -14.88 7.69
C ASP A 47 -15.64 -13.96 7.29
N VAL A 48 -14.42 -14.33 7.66
CA VAL A 48 -13.21 -13.50 7.43
C VAL A 48 -13.02 -13.14 5.95
N PHE A 49 -13.23 -14.10 5.03
CA PHE A 49 -13.03 -13.88 3.60
C PHE A 49 -14.10 -12.96 3.01
N ILE A 50 -15.36 -13.19 3.37
CA ILE A 50 -16.48 -12.38 2.88
C ILE A 50 -16.46 -10.99 3.49
N GLY A 51 -16.26 -10.88 4.81
CA GLY A 51 -16.15 -9.62 5.53
C GLY A 51 -15.01 -8.76 5.00
N THR A 52 -13.84 -9.35 4.74
CA THR A 52 -12.70 -8.65 4.11
C THR A 52 -13.07 -8.13 2.71
N GLY A 53 -13.78 -8.94 1.90
CA GLY A 53 -14.26 -8.53 0.58
C GLY A 53 -15.29 -7.39 0.63
N LEU A 54 -16.20 -7.42 1.62
CA LEU A 54 -17.16 -6.35 1.86
C LEU A 54 -16.46 -5.04 2.27
N ILE A 55 -15.49 -5.12 3.18
CA ILE A 55 -14.67 -3.97 3.59
C ILE A 55 -13.95 -3.38 2.39
N ASP A 56 -13.25 -4.18 1.58
CA ASP A 56 -12.54 -3.71 0.39
C ASP A 56 -13.48 -3.03 -0.61
N MET A 57 -14.65 -3.64 -0.87
CA MET A 57 -15.68 -3.08 -1.76
C MET A 57 -16.16 -1.72 -1.27
N TYR A 58 -16.59 -1.61 0.00
CA TYR A 58 -17.07 -0.34 0.56
C TYR A 58 -15.98 0.72 0.58
N CYS A 59 -14.75 0.36 0.94
CA CYS A 59 -13.60 1.28 0.93
C CYS A 59 -13.35 1.85 -0.47
N LYS A 60 -13.30 1.01 -1.50
CA LYS A 60 -13.04 1.44 -2.88
C LYS A 60 -14.19 2.24 -3.50
N CYS A 61 -15.42 1.96 -3.09
CA CYS A 61 -16.58 2.77 -3.45
C CYS A 61 -16.66 4.09 -2.65
N GLY A 62 -15.74 4.37 -1.72
CA GLY A 62 -15.72 5.61 -0.94
C GLY A 62 -16.65 5.61 0.29
N HIS A 63 -17.25 4.47 0.65
CA HIS A 63 -18.20 4.33 1.75
C HIS A 63 -17.52 3.80 3.02
N LEU A 64 -16.52 4.52 3.53
CA LEU A 64 -15.73 4.12 4.70
C LEU A 64 -16.55 3.83 5.96
N VAL A 65 -17.65 4.54 6.18
CA VAL A 65 -18.52 4.32 7.35
C VAL A 65 -19.12 2.91 7.31
N HIS A 66 -19.57 2.46 6.14
CA HIS A 66 -20.12 1.11 5.97
C HIS A 66 -19.03 0.05 6.08
N ALA A 67 -17.84 0.31 5.52
CA ALA A 67 -16.68 -0.56 5.71
C ALA A 67 -16.35 -0.74 7.20
N ARG A 68 -16.37 0.36 7.97
CA ARG A 68 -16.14 0.32 9.42
C ARG A 68 -17.22 -0.46 10.16
N GLN A 69 -18.49 -0.33 9.76
CA GLN A 69 -19.58 -1.10 10.35
C GLN A 69 -19.43 -2.61 10.13
N VAL A 70 -19.01 -3.03 8.93
CA VAL A 70 -18.70 -4.44 8.66
C VAL A 70 -17.55 -4.89 9.55
N PHE A 71 -16.45 -4.13 9.57
CA PHE A 71 -15.30 -4.42 10.43
C PHE A 71 -15.71 -4.58 11.90
N ASP A 72 -16.46 -3.63 12.46
CA ASP A 72 -16.86 -3.64 13.87
C ASP A 72 -17.81 -4.81 14.23
N LYS A 73 -18.59 -5.33 13.26
CA LYS A 73 -19.44 -6.51 13.46
C LYS A 73 -18.68 -7.84 13.43
N MET A 74 -17.51 -7.91 12.80
CA MET A 74 -16.76 -9.16 12.68
C MET A 74 -16.19 -9.60 14.05
N PRO A 75 -16.47 -10.84 14.51
CA PRO A 75 -15.96 -11.32 15.80
C PRO A 75 -14.47 -11.64 15.74
N ASP A 76 -14.04 -12.29 14.66
CA ASP A 76 -12.65 -12.66 14.41
C ASP A 76 -12.07 -11.77 13.31
N ARG A 77 -10.97 -11.07 13.62
CA ARG A 77 -10.32 -10.13 12.71
C ARG A 77 -8.84 -10.47 12.61
N ASP A 78 -8.50 -11.23 11.59
CA ASP A 78 -7.11 -11.52 11.28
C ASP A 78 -6.42 -10.32 10.60
N VAL A 79 -5.13 -10.46 10.34
CA VAL A 79 -4.32 -9.41 9.71
C VAL A 79 -4.88 -8.96 8.34
N ALA A 80 -5.59 -9.82 7.61
CA ALA A 80 -6.18 -9.45 6.32
C ALA A 80 -7.35 -8.48 6.50
N VAL A 81 -8.23 -8.73 7.47
CA VAL A 81 -9.36 -7.85 7.81
C VAL A 81 -8.85 -6.45 8.22
N TRP A 82 -7.84 -6.40 9.10
CA TRP A 82 -7.21 -5.14 9.51
C TRP A 82 -6.56 -4.42 8.33
N ASN A 83 -5.86 -5.14 7.46
CA ASN A 83 -5.19 -4.56 6.30
C ASN A 83 -6.18 -3.99 5.27
N ALA A 84 -7.34 -4.61 5.08
CA ALA A 84 -8.37 -4.09 4.18
C ALA A 84 -8.92 -2.74 4.67
N MET A 85 -9.22 -2.63 5.97
CA MET A 85 -9.68 -1.37 6.56
C MET A 85 -8.57 -0.31 6.57
N LEU A 86 -7.33 -0.69 6.92
CA LEU A 86 -6.16 0.20 6.92
C LEU A 86 -5.88 0.76 5.51
N SER A 87 -5.98 -0.08 4.48
CA SER A 87 -5.85 0.34 3.07
C SER A 87 -6.88 1.40 2.70
N GLY A 88 -8.15 1.16 3.05
CA GLY A 88 -9.23 2.10 2.79
C GLY A 88 -9.04 3.44 3.48
N LEU A 89 -8.70 3.44 4.78
CA LEU A 89 -8.40 4.65 5.53
C LEU A 89 -7.22 5.42 4.91
N SER A 90 -6.18 4.71 4.52
CA SER A 90 -4.96 5.33 3.97
C SER A 90 -5.18 6.01 2.63
N GLN A 91 -6.06 5.44 1.79
CA GLN A 91 -6.41 6.01 0.49
C GLN A 91 -7.44 7.15 0.59
N SER A 92 -8.21 7.20 1.67
CA SER A 92 -9.21 8.25 1.88
C SER A 92 -8.63 9.65 2.15
N SER A 93 -9.53 10.63 2.25
CA SER A 93 -9.21 11.98 2.72
C SER A 93 -8.77 12.00 4.18
N ASP A 94 -9.13 10.97 4.94
CA ASP A 94 -8.91 10.88 6.38
C ASP A 94 -7.73 9.96 6.75
N CYS A 95 -6.61 10.20 6.08
CA CYS A 95 -5.40 9.38 6.23
C CYS A 95 -4.77 9.46 7.64
N ALA A 96 -5.14 10.45 8.46
CA ALA A 96 -4.69 10.55 9.85
C ALA A 96 -5.18 9.35 10.69
N HIS A 97 -6.44 8.96 10.52
CA HIS A 97 -7.01 7.81 11.23
C HIS A 97 -6.37 6.47 10.82
N ALA A 98 -5.71 6.37 9.66
CA ALA A 98 -4.97 5.17 9.29
C ALA A 98 -3.82 4.88 10.28
N VAL A 99 -3.16 5.91 10.79
CA VAL A 99 -2.07 5.78 11.77
C VAL A 99 -2.62 5.31 13.12
N GLU A 100 -3.72 5.91 13.57
CA GLU A 100 -4.40 5.51 14.81
C GLU A 100 -4.91 4.07 14.70
N PHE A 101 -5.45 3.70 13.54
CA PHE A 101 -5.96 2.37 13.26
C PHE A 101 -4.83 1.32 13.25
N PHE A 102 -3.67 1.66 12.69
CA PHE A 102 -2.46 0.83 12.75
C PHE A 102 -1.97 0.60 14.20
N CYS A 103 -2.07 1.62 15.07
CA CYS A 103 -1.78 1.46 16.49
C CYS A 103 -2.83 0.58 17.19
N SER A 104 -4.12 0.80 16.88
CA SER A 104 -5.24 0.02 17.43
C SER A 104 -5.15 -1.47 17.08
N MET A 105 -4.72 -1.80 15.85
CA MET A 105 -4.45 -3.17 15.41
C MET A 105 -3.54 -3.93 16.40
N GLN A 106 -2.50 -3.27 16.89
CA GLN A 106 -1.56 -3.83 17.85
C GLN A 106 -2.11 -3.81 19.29
N LEU A 107 -2.61 -2.65 19.73
CA LEU A 107 -2.95 -2.41 21.14
C LEU A 107 -4.28 -3.05 21.56
N LEU A 108 -5.29 -2.97 20.70
CA LEU A 108 -6.64 -3.48 20.97
C LEU A 108 -6.89 -4.79 20.25
N GLY A 109 -6.37 -4.94 19.02
CA GLY A 109 -6.52 -6.16 18.24
C GLY A 109 -5.58 -7.28 18.64
N GLY A 110 -4.43 -6.97 19.26
CA GLY A 110 -3.38 -7.96 19.50
C GLY A 110 -2.81 -8.56 18.22
N VAL A 111 -3.00 -7.89 17.07
CA VAL A 111 -2.57 -8.37 15.76
C VAL A 111 -1.28 -7.68 15.37
N GLU A 112 -0.26 -8.47 15.07
CA GLU A 112 1.04 -7.96 14.64
C GLU A 112 1.01 -7.49 13.17
N PRO A 113 1.41 -6.24 12.88
CA PRO A 113 1.55 -5.73 11.53
C PRO A 113 2.53 -6.54 10.68
N ASN A 114 2.13 -6.84 9.44
CA ASN A 114 2.98 -7.51 8.45
C ASN A 114 3.42 -6.54 7.34
N THR A 115 4.11 -7.07 6.32
CA THR A 115 4.55 -6.31 5.14
C THR A 115 3.40 -5.51 4.50
N VAL A 116 2.23 -6.13 4.34
CA VAL A 116 1.06 -5.48 3.73
C VAL A 116 0.55 -4.34 4.62
N SER A 117 0.56 -4.52 5.94
CA SER A 117 0.16 -3.47 6.89
C SER A 117 1.02 -2.21 6.75
N LEU A 118 2.34 -2.37 6.67
CA LEU A 118 3.28 -1.25 6.57
C LEU A 118 3.18 -0.54 5.21
N LEU A 119 3.08 -1.31 4.12
CA LEU A 119 2.89 -0.76 2.79
C LEU A 119 1.57 0.00 2.67
N ASN A 120 0.50 -0.46 3.32
CA ASN A 120 -0.78 0.26 3.38
C ASN A 120 -0.69 1.54 4.23
N LEU A 121 0.19 1.59 5.24
CA LEU A 121 0.36 2.77 6.09
C LEU A 121 1.17 3.89 5.40
N PHE A 122 2.16 3.55 4.58
CA PHE A 122 3.08 4.50 3.95
C PHE A 122 2.42 5.66 3.19
N PRO A 123 1.37 5.47 2.38
CA PRO A 123 0.67 6.58 1.72
C PRO A 123 0.12 7.62 2.70
N SER A 124 -0.35 7.20 3.88
CA SER A 124 -0.83 8.11 4.93
C SER A 124 0.30 8.94 5.52
N ILE A 125 1.45 8.31 5.81
CA ILE A 125 2.62 9.03 6.34
C ILE A 125 3.09 10.10 5.35
N HIS A 126 3.13 9.76 4.07
CA HIS A 126 3.45 10.70 3.00
C HIS A 126 2.44 11.85 2.94
N LYS A 127 1.13 11.57 2.90
CA LYS A 127 0.07 12.59 2.84
C LYS A 127 0.16 13.56 4.02
N LEU A 128 0.49 13.06 5.20
CA LEU A 128 0.70 13.86 6.41
C LEU A 128 2.04 14.60 6.43
N SER A 129 2.96 14.27 5.50
CA SER A 129 4.33 14.80 5.45
C SER A 129 5.07 14.72 6.80
N SER A 130 4.78 13.68 7.59
CA SER A 130 5.22 13.59 8.98
C SER A 130 6.52 12.81 9.12
N VAL A 131 7.65 13.53 9.12
CA VAL A 131 8.98 12.95 9.34
C VAL A 131 9.07 12.20 10.68
N ARG A 132 8.33 12.64 11.70
CA ARG A 132 8.25 11.96 13.00
C ARG A 132 7.68 10.55 12.84
N LEU A 133 6.57 10.40 12.10
CA LEU A 133 5.98 9.09 11.84
C LEU A 133 6.89 8.22 11.00
N CYS A 134 7.58 8.76 9.98
CA CYS A 134 8.60 8.03 9.23
C CYS A 134 9.65 7.41 10.17
N LYS A 135 10.15 8.18 11.14
CA LYS A 135 11.14 7.71 12.12
C LYS A 135 10.60 6.65 13.07
N CYS A 136 9.36 6.78 13.54
CA CYS A 136 8.72 5.76 14.36
C CYS A 136 8.60 4.44 13.60
N VAL A 137 8.11 4.49 12.36
CA VAL A 137 7.93 3.30 11.52
C VAL A 137 9.27 2.72 11.07
N HIS A 138 10.26 3.55 10.75
CA HIS A 138 11.63 3.11 10.52
C HIS A 138 12.15 2.29 11.71
N GLY A 139 12.04 2.84 12.93
CA GLY A 139 12.45 2.12 14.13
C GLY A 139 11.71 0.80 14.35
N TYR A 140 10.44 0.71 13.93
CA TYR A 140 9.68 -0.54 13.97
C TYR A 140 10.18 -1.56 12.93
N VAL A 141 10.41 -1.11 11.69
CA VAL A 141 10.91 -1.90 10.56
C VAL A 141 12.28 -2.51 10.88
N THR A 142 13.23 -1.70 11.35
CA THR A 142 14.59 -2.14 11.66
C THR A 142 14.64 -3.15 12.80
N ARG A 143 13.86 -2.92 13.87
CA ARG A 143 13.86 -3.82 15.04
C ARG A 143 13.30 -5.20 14.77
N ARG A 144 12.48 -5.35 13.72
CA ARG A 144 11.80 -6.59 13.36
C ARG A 144 12.32 -7.23 12.06
N ASN A 145 13.38 -6.65 11.47
CA ASN A 145 14.05 -7.18 10.28
C ASN A 145 13.10 -7.48 9.11
N PHE A 146 12.28 -6.50 8.72
CA PHE A 146 11.37 -6.63 7.59
C PHE A 146 12.13 -6.75 6.25
N PRO A 147 11.53 -7.38 5.22
CA PRO A 147 12.18 -7.62 3.93
C PRO A 147 12.47 -6.31 3.18
N HIS A 148 13.37 -6.38 2.19
CA HIS A 148 13.78 -5.24 1.35
C HIS A 148 12.59 -4.50 0.73
N THR A 149 11.49 -5.19 0.40
CA THR A 149 10.26 -4.57 -0.11
C THR A 149 9.73 -3.47 0.83
N VAL A 150 9.78 -3.68 2.15
CA VAL A 150 9.32 -2.69 3.14
C VAL A 150 10.36 -1.58 3.31
N VAL A 151 11.65 -1.92 3.27
CA VAL A 151 12.75 -0.95 3.35
C VAL A 151 12.74 -0.01 2.15
N ASN A 152 12.48 -0.51 0.95
CA ASN A 152 12.30 0.27 -0.27
C ASN A 152 11.10 1.22 -0.15
N GLY A 153 9.98 0.75 0.41
CA GLY A 153 8.83 1.62 0.71
C GLY A 153 9.16 2.71 1.75
N LEU A 154 10.02 2.40 2.73
CA LEU A 154 10.48 3.38 3.73
C LEU A 154 11.39 4.45 3.10
N ILE A 155 12.31 4.05 2.21
CA ILE A 155 13.13 4.96 1.40
C ILE A 155 12.24 5.91 0.59
N ASP A 156 11.25 5.38 -0.13
CA ASP A 156 10.28 6.17 -0.90
C ASP A 156 9.53 7.18 -0.03
N VAL A 157 9.06 6.78 1.16
CA VAL A 157 8.36 7.69 2.08
C VAL A 157 9.28 8.80 2.58
N TYR A 158 10.54 8.52 2.92
CA TYR A 158 11.49 9.57 3.30
C TYR A 158 11.74 10.56 2.16
N LEU A 159 11.91 10.05 0.92
CA LEU A 159 12.10 10.87 -0.28
C LEU A 159 10.89 11.77 -0.54
N LYS A 160 9.68 11.23 -0.38
CA LYS A 160 8.43 11.98 -0.49
C LYS A 160 8.25 13.01 0.62
N CYS A 161 8.80 12.76 1.81
CA CYS A 161 8.87 13.72 2.91
C CYS A 161 10.09 14.68 2.83
N LYS A 162 10.76 14.79 1.67
CA LYS A 162 11.89 15.69 1.43
C LYS A 162 13.10 15.43 2.34
N ARG A 163 13.25 14.21 2.84
CA ARG A 163 14.38 13.75 3.66
C ARG A 163 15.28 12.81 2.85
N THR A 164 15.87 13.35 1.79
CA THR A 164 16.82 12.65 0.91
C THR A 164 18.05 12.16 1.67
N ASP A 165 18.48 12.90 2.68
CA ASP A 165 19.58 12.56 3.59
C ASP A 165 19.33 11.23 4.32
N ILE A 166 18.15 11.08 4.94
CA ILE A 166 17.81 9.86 5.68
C ILE A 166 17.53 8.71 4.69
N ALA A 167 16.88 9.00 3.56
CA ALA A 167 16.62 7.99 2.54
C ALA A 167 17.92 7.33 2.04
N TYR A 168 18.95 8.14 1.80
CA TYR A 168 20.28 7.66 1.43
C TYR A 168 20.91 6.80 2.53
N GLN A 169 20.88 7.26 3.78
CA GLN A 169 21.41 6.49 4.92
C GLN A 169 20.73 5.13 5.08
N VAL A 170 19.41 5.06 4.89
CA VAL A 170 18.67 3.79 4.94
C VAL A 170 19.14 2.87 3.83
N PHE A 171 19.31 3.40 2.61
CA PHE A 171 19.81 2.64 1.47
C PHE A 171 21.24 2.13 1.66
N GLU A 172 22.16 2.96 2.14
CA GLU A 172 23.56 2.56 2.41
C GLU A 172 23.67 1.45 3.46
N LEU A 173 22.72 1.38 4.40
CA LEU A 173 22.68 0.33 5.42
C LEU A 173 22.09 -1.00 4.92
N MET A 174 21.54 -1.04 3.70
CA MET A 174 21.02 -2.28 3.13
C MET A 174 22.15 -3.23 2.72
N GLN A 175 22.02 -4.50 3.10
CA GLN A 175 22.89 -5.54 2.59
C GLN A 175 22.40 -5.96 1.20
N GLU A 176 23.26 -5.81 0.18
CA GLU A 176 22.95 -6.18 -1.21
C GLU A 176 21.63 -5.56 -1.74
N PRO A 177 21.58 -4.22 -1.94
CA PRO A 177 20.40 -3.56 -2.50
C PRO A 177 20.03 -4.14 -3.87
N ASP A 178 18.75 -4.49 -4.04
CA ASP A 178 18.22 -5.01 -5.30
C ASP A 178 17.97 -3.88 -6.32
N ASP A 179 17.66 -4.25 -7.56
CA ASP A 179 17.40 -3.29 -8.64
C ASP A 179 16.25 -2.33 -8.30
N VAL A 180 15.23 -2.81 -7.58
CA VAL A 180 14.13 -1.98 -7.06
C VAL A 180 14.64 -0.92 -6.09
N SER A 181 15.54 -1.28 -5.16
CA SER A 181 16.14 -0.38 -4.17
C SER A 181 16.84 0.80 -4.85
N TRP A 182 17.68 0.50 -5.84
CA TRP A 182 18.37 1.52 -6.66
C TRP A 182 17.37 2.40 -7.42
N GLY A 183 16.39 1.79 -8.09
CA GLY A 183 15.37 2.50 -8.85
C GLY A 183 14.53 3.44 -7.98
N THR A 184 14.15 3.00 -6.77
CA THR A 184 13.40 3.81 -5.81
C THR A 184 14.21 5.03 -5.35
N LEU A 185 15.48 4.84 -4.97
CA LEU A 185 16.34 5.94 -4.53
C LEU A 185 16.56 6.96 -5.65
N MET A 186 16.93 6.50 -6.84
CA MET A 186 17.19 7.37 -8.00
C MET A 186 15.94 8.15 -8.42
N ALA A 187 14.77 7.49 -8.47
CA ALA A 187 13.53 8.15 -8.81
C ALA A 187 13.17 9.24 -7.80
N GLY A 188 13.28 8.95 -6.50
CA GLY A 188 12.99 9.96 -5.49
C GLY A 188 14.02 11.09 -5.45
N PHE A 189 15.30 10.85 -5.71
CA PHE A 189 16.30 11.91 -5.86
C PHE A 189 16.00 12.82 -7.06
N ALA A 190 15.65 12.24 -8.22
CA ALA A 190 15.26 13.00 -9.40
C ALA A 190 14.07 13.94 -9.10
N LEU A 191 13.04 13.44 -8.41
CA LEU A 191 11.87 14.23 -7.99
C LEU A 191 12.18 15.30 -6.93
N ASN A 192 13.35 15.22 -6.29
CA ASN A 192 13.82 16.18 -5.29
C ASN A 192 14.88 17.15 -5.83
N GLY A 193 15.19 17.09 -7.13
CA GLY A 193 16.18 17.98 -7.76
C GLY A 193 17.64 17.55 -7.55
N CYS A 194 17.88 16.39 -6.93
CA CYS A 194 19.21 15.82 -6.68
C CYS A 194 19.78 15.15 -7.93
N HIS A 195 19.85 15.89 -9.05
CA HIS A 195 20.16 15.32 -10.36
C HIS A 195 21.61 14.81 -10.46
N TYR A 196 22.56 15.46 -9.79
CA TYR A 196 23.96 15.01 -9.79
C TYR A 196 24.12 13.67 -9.07
N GLU A 197 23.47 13.52 -7.92
CA GLU A 197 23.46 12.30 -7.13
C GLU A 197 22.81 11.14 -7.90
N VAL A 198 21.76 11.41 -8.69
CA VAL A 198 21.17 10.39 -9.59
C VAL A 198 22.19 9.89 -10.61
N LEU A 199 22.98 10.77 -11.23
CA LEU A 199 23.99 10.38 -12.21
C LEU A 199 25.13 9.61 -11.55
N GLU A 200 25.56 10.01 -10.35
CA GLU A 200 26.57 9.29 -9.58
C GLU A 200 26.11 7.88 -9.22
N LEU A 201 24.88 7.73 -8.72
CA LEU A 201 24.28 6.42 -8.44
C LEU A 201 24.20 5.56 -9.71
N PHE A 202 23.84 6.15 -10.85
CA PHE A 202 23.77 5.41 -12.11
C PHE A 202 25.14 4.90 -12.57
N ASP A 203 26.19 5.70 -12.40
CA ASP A 203 27.55 5.29 -12.70
C ASP A 203 28.04 4.19 -11.75
N GLN A 204 27.67 4.24 -10.47
CA GLN A 204 27.95 3.15 -9.52
C GLN A 204 27.30 1.83 -9.96
N ILE A 205 26.03 1.85 -10.38
CA ILE A 205 25.33 0.64 -10.88
C ILE A 205 26.09 0.04 -12.09
N LYS A 206 26.51 0.89 -13.04
CA LYS A 206 27.27 0.45 -14.22
C LYS A 206 28.64 -0.12 -13.86
N ASN A 207 29.40 0.59 -13.03
CA ASN A 207 30.76 0.20 -12.67
C ASN A 207 30.79 -1.12 -11.88
N ASN A 208 29.73 -1.39 -11.11
CA ASN A 208 29.57 -2.63 -10.36
C ASN A 208 28.88 -3.75 -11.16
N ASN A 209 28.60 -3.56 -12.46
CA ASN A 209 27.87 -4.49 -13.32
C ASN A 209 26.53 -4.98 -12.71
N LEU A 210 25.85 -4.09 -11.99
CA LEU A 210 24.56 -4.38 -11.38
C LEU A 210 23.44 -4.30 -12.43
N ASN A 211 22.34 -5.00 -12.16
CA ASN A 211 21.19 -4.97 -13.05
C ASN A 211 20.54 -3.58 -13.02
N VAL A 212 20.40 -2.96 -14.19
CA VAL A 212 19.76 -1.66 -14.34
C VAL A 212 18.30 -1.88 -14.71
N ASN A 213 17.37 -1.41 -13.88
CA ASN A 213 15.95 -1.43 -14.25
C ASN A 213 15.54 -0.17 -15.04
N MET A 214 14.38 -0.24 -15.69
CA MET A 214 13.86 0.87 -16.52
C MET A 214 13.69 2.16 -15.71
N VAL A 215 13.29 2.06 -14.44
CA VAL A 215 13.11 3.23 -13.56
C VAL A 215 14.42 3.97 -13.38
N SER A 216 15.52 3.28 -13.05
CA SER A 216 16.85 3.86 -12.92
C SER A 216 17.32 4.55 -14.20
N VAL A 217 17.09 3.94 -15.38
CA VAL A 217 17.44 4.56 -16.68
C VAL A 217 16.65 5.85 -16.89
N VAL A 218 15.33 5.82 -16.68
CA VAL A 218 14.48 7.00 -16.87
C VAL A 218 14.89 8.12 -15.92
N SER A 219 15.17 7.81 -14.66
CA SER A 219 15.65 8.80 -13.68
C SER A 219 16.99 9.41 -14.10
N ALA A 220 17.94 8.60 -14.56
CA ALA A 220 19.24 9.08 -15.03
C ALA A 220 19.12 9.96 -16.30
N LEU A 221 18.28 9.58 -17.26
CA LEU A 221 18.04 10.38 -18.46
C LEU A 221 17.39 11.73 -18.13
N SER A 222 16.40 11.74 -17.24
CA SER A 222 15.77 12.97 -16.76
C SER A 222 16.79 13.88 -16.07
N ALA A 223 17.62 13.33 -15.17
CA ALA A 223 18.68 14.07 -14.49
C ALA A 223 19.74 14.63 -15.47
N ALA A 224 20.10 13.87 -16.50
CA ALA A 224 21.05 14.31 -17.53
C ALA A 224 20.50 15.45 -18.40
N GLY A 225 19.18 15.52 -18.60
CA GLY A 225 18.51 16.64 -19.27
C GLY A 225 18.64 17.92 -18.44
N GLU A 226 18.20 17.86 -17.18
CA GLU A 226 18.19 19.00 -16.26
C GLU A 226 19.60 19.57 -15.99
N THR A 227 20.61 18.70 -15.83
CA THR A 227 22.00 19.13 -15.63
C THR A 227 22.60 19.83 -16.85
N LYS A 228 22.22 19.45 -18.08
CA LYS A 228 22.66 20.13 -19.30
C LYS A 228 22.04 21.52 -19.44
N ASP A 229 20.79 21.69 -19.03
CA ASP A 229 20.12 22.98 -19.07
C ASP A 229 20.66 23.94 -18.00
N LEU A 230 21.00 23.42 -16.81
CA LEU A 230 21.69 24.18 -15.76
C LEU A 230 23.07 24.71 -16.20
N VAL A 231 23.79 23.98 -17.06
CA VAL A 231 25.09 24.43 -17.60
C VAL A 231 24.92 25.52 -18.66
N LYS A 232 23.80 25.54 -19.39
CA LYS A 232 23.52 26.55 -20.44
C LYS A 232 22.91 27.85 -19.92
N GLY A 233 22.33 27.85 -18.72
CA GLY A 233 21.68 29.02 -18.10
C GLY A 233 22.61 29.92 -17.26
N LYS A 234 23.93 29.70 -17.30
CA LYS A 234 24.96 30.55 -16.70
C LYS A 234 25.69 31.35 -17.78
#